data_AF-A0A8T7GKW1-F1
#
_entry.id   AF-A0A8T7GKW1-F1
#
_cell.length_a   1.000
_cell.length_b   1.000
_cell.length_c   1.000
_cell.angle_alpha   90.00
_cell.angle_beta   90.00
_cell.angle_gamma   90.00
#
_symmetry.space_group_name_H-M   'P 1'
#
loop_
_entity.id
_entity.type
_entity.pdbx_description
1 polymer ?
#
loop_
_entity_poly.entity_id
_entity_poly.type
_entity_poly.pdbx_seq_one_letter_code
_entity_poly.pdbx_strand_id
1 'polypeptide(L)'
;MSSIWNDIKKDIKPKSWISKYRQTSIKYLLIMLCFYYGMGALISVSWTNIIGIFLPFYPQQEIPRSLIPVMTAGLFEESLFFGIPFYLFYNNIIVLSTGIIWSTLHLFNTNNLDIMYLSYGNWIFTLVTLFFSLRTWISGKGWFSIISHTLWNLAFFFLGCQINHETNSICNYTGTLQDSDISSIVSAIILLLLTILIMQIRKKNLLKIK
;
A
#
# COMPACT_ATOMS: atom_id res chain seq x y z
N MET A 1 4.27 33.26 -2.86
CA MET A 1 4.00 31.98 -2.15
C MET A 1 2.92 31.23 -2.91
N SER A 2 3.19 29.99 -3.36
CA SER A 2 2.16 29.12 -3.93
C SER A 2 1.17 28.74 -2.83
N SER A 3 -0.14 28.91 -3.03
CA SER A 3 -1.11 28.41 -2.06
C SER A 3 -1.09 26.88 -2.06
N ILE A 4 -1.27 26.26 -0.90
CA ILE A 4 -1.35 24.79 -0.75
C ILE A 4 -2.33 24.19 -1.78
N TRP A 5 -3.43 24.89 -2.06
CA TRP A 5 -4.45 24.50 -3.02
C TRP A 5 -3.96 24.49 -4.47
N ASN A 6 -3.11 25.46 -4.87
CA ASN A 6 -2.55 25.49 -6.21
C ASN A 6 -1.60 24.30 -6.44
N ASP A 7 -0.85 23.92 -5.42
CA ASP A 7 0.03 22.75 -5.49
C ASP A 7 -0.76 21.45 -5.49
N ILE A 8 -1.82 21.33 -4.68
CA ILE A 8 -2.75 20.18 -4.71
C ILE A 8 -3.37 20.02 -6.10
N LYS A 9 -3.92 21.10 -6.69
CA LYS A 9 -4.55 21.08 -8.02
C LYS A 9 -3.60 20.62 -9.13
N LYS A 10 -2.31 20.92 -9.00
CA LYS A 10 -1.29 20.46 -9.94
C LYS A 10 -0.96 18.98 -9.72
N ASP A 11 -0.83 18.58 -8.47
CA ASP A 11 -0.34 17.26 -8.09
C ASP A 11 -1.40 16.16 -8.19
N ILE A 12 -2.69 16.50 -8.18
CA ILE A 12 -3.80 15.58 -8.46
C ILE A 12 -3.82 15.16 -9.94
N LYS A 13 -3.21 15.92 -10.86
CA LYS A 13 -3.24 15.58 -12.29
C LYS A 13 -2.40 14.33 -12.58
N PRO A 14 -2.87 13.36 -13.39
CA PRO A 14 -2.13 12.13 -13.68
C PRO A 14 -0.71 12.34 -14.20
N LYS A 15 -0.50 13.42 -14.98
CA LYS A 15 0.82 13.79 -15.52
C LYS A 15 1.90 13.99 -14.45
N SER A 16 1.54 14.26 -13.19
CA SER A 16 2.50 14.43 -12.09
C SER A 16 2.67 13.19 -11.21
N TRP A 17 1.95 12.09 -11.47
CA TRP A 17 1.90 10.97 -10.51
C TRP A 17 3.19 10.15 -10.38
N ILE A 18 4.12 10.30 -11.32
CA ILE A 18 5.46 9.68 -11.26
C ILE A 18 6.53 10.66 -10.74
N SER A 19 6.12 11.84 -10.29
CA SER A 19 6.99 12.93 -9.84
C SER A 19 6.76 13.27 -8.37
N LYS A 20 7.79 13.86 -7.74
CA LYS A 20 7.74 14.26 -6.32
C LYS A 20 6.56 15.19 -6.06
N TYR A 21 6.06 15.16 -4.83
CA TYR A 21 5.10 16.16 -4.39
C TYR A 21 5.75 17.54 -4.37
N ARG A 22 4.97 18.57 -4.69
CA ARG A 22 5.39 19.97 -4.56
C ARG A 22 5.61 20.38 -3.12
N GLN A 23 4.87 19.77 -2.19
CA GLN A 23 5.00 19.98 -0.75
C GLN A 23 4.99 18.65 -0.02
N THR A 24 5.62 18.61 1.15
CA THR A 24 5.73 17.40 1.98
C THR A 24 5.39 17.65 3.45
N SER A 25 4.62 18.71 3.73
CA SER A 25 4.06 18.93 5.07
C SER A 25 3.05 17.83 5.40
N ILE A 26 2.91 17.49 6.68
CA ILE A 26 2.00 16.42 7.13
C ILE A 26 0.57 16.69 6.65
N LYS A 27 0.10 17.94 6.80
CA LYS A 27 -1.22 18.37 6.29
C LYS A 27 -1.38 18.10 4.80
N TYR A 28 -0.37 18.40 3.99
CA TYR A 28 -0.41 18.16 2.56
C TYR A 28 -0.47 16.66 2.23
N LEU A 29 0.37 15.86 2.89
CA LEU A 29 0.40 14.41 2.69
C LEU A 29 -0.90 13.73 3.12
N LEU A 30 -1.55 14.21 4.19
CA LEU A 30 -2.89 13.74 4.58
C LEU A 30 -3.94 14.02 3.50
N ILE A 31 -3.91 15.20 2.88
CA ILE A 31 -4.82 15.52 1.77
C ILE A 31 -4.57 14.60 0.58
N MET A 32 -3.29 14.37 0.22
CA MET A 32 -2.95 13.46 -0.88
C MET A 32 -3.30 12.00 -0.55
N LEU A 33 -3.15 11.57 0.71
CA LEU A 33 -3.58 10.26 1.19
C LEU A 33 -5.08 10.08 0.95
N CYS A 34 -5.91 11.01 1.47
CA CYS A 34 -7.35 10.99 1.28
C CYS A 34 -7.74 10.99 -0.21
N PHE A 35 -7.03 11.75 -1.04
CA PHE A 35 -7.26 11.78 -2.48
C PHE A 35 -7.02 10.41 -3.13
N TYR A 36 -5.83 9.83 -2.97
CA TYR A 36 -5.50 8.56 -3.64
C TYR A 36 -6.30 7.39 -3.08
N TYR A 37 -6.44 7.29 -1.76
CA TYR A 37 -7.17 6.20 -1.12
C TYR A 37 -8.68 6.33 -1.32
N GLY A 38 -9.23 7.54 -1.24
CA GLY A 38 -10.64 7.79 -1.53
C GLY A 38 -10.98 7.47 -2.99
N MET A 39 -10.16 7.93 -3.93
CA MET A 39 -10.33 7.60 -5.35
C MET A 39 -10.18 6.10 -5.60
N GLY A 40 -9.17 5.45 -5.00
CA GLY A 40 -8.99 4.01 -5.09
C GLY A 40 -10.19 3.22 -4.58
N ALA A 41 -10.75 3.62 -3.42
CA ALA A 41 -11.92 2.97 -2.84
C ALA A 41 -13.16 3.13 -3.72
N LEU A 42 -13.42 4.33 -4.24
CA LEU A 42 -14.55 4.58 -5.15
C LEU A 42 -14.45 3.75 -6.44
N ILE A 43 -13.25 3.70 -7.05
CA ILE A 43 -13.02 2.91 -8.26
C ILE A 43 -13.14 1.42 -7.94
N SER A 44 -12.63 0.97 -6.80
CA SER A 44 -12.72 -0.42 -6.35
C SER A 44 -14.15 -0.92 -6.20
N VAL A 45 -15.01 -0.14 -5.53
CA VAL A 45 -16.43 -0.47 -5.38
C VAL A 45 -17.12 -0.51 -6.74
N SER A 46 -16.90 0.52 -7.56
CA SER A 46 -17.49 0.60 -8.90
C SER A 46 -17.06 -0.57 -9.80
N TRP A 47 -15.77 -0.91 -9.78
CA TRP A 47 -15.19 -1.99 -10.54
C TRP A 47 -15.70 -3.36 -10.10
N THR A 48 -15.82 -3.57 -8.79
CA THR A 48 -16.37 -4.82 -8.23
C THR A 48 -17.81 -5.04 -8.72
N ASN A 49 -18.64 -3.99 -8.75
CA ASN A 49 -20.01 -4.08 -9.28
C ASN A 49 -20.02 -4.39 -10.78
N ILE A 50 -19.12 -3.78 -11.56
CA ILE A 50 -18.99 -4.08 -13.00
C ILE A 50 -18.59 -5.54 -13.22
N ILE A 51 -17.61 -6.04 -12.47
CA ILE A 51 -17.18 -7.45 -12.56
C ILE A 51 -18.33 -8.40 -12.21
N GLY A 52 -19.14 -8.08 -11.19
CA GLY A 52 -20.32 -8.89 -10.83
C GLY A 52 -21.36 -9.01 -11.94
N ILE A 53 -21.43 -8.07 -12.89
CA ILE A 53 -22.29 -8.17 -14.08
C ILE A 53 -21.76 -9.24 -15.05
N PHE A 54 -20.44 -9.34 -15.20
CA PHE A 54 -19.80 -10.29 -16.12
C PHE A 54 -19.58 -11.67 -15.51
N LEU A 55 -19.41 -11.74 -14.19
CA LEU A 55 -19.14 -12.95 -13.42
C LEU A 55 -20.28 -13.16 -12.41
N PRO A 56 -21.39 -13.82 -12.80
CA PRO A 56 -22.62 -13.89 -12.01
C PRO A 56 -22.48 -14.66 -10.68
N PHE A 57 -21.40 -15.40 -10.48
CA PHE A 57 -21.06 -16.08 -9.23
C PHE A 57 -19.81 -15.51 -8.55
N TYR A 58 -19.49 -14.23 -8.79
CA TYR A 58 -18.37 -13.57 -8.13
C TYR A 58 -18.64 -13.50 -6.61
N PRO A 59 -17.91 -14.28 -5.79
CA PRO A 59 -18.20 -14.39 -4.38
C PRO A 59 -17.76 -13.11 -3.66
N GLN A 60 -18.38 -12.86 -2.52
CA GLN A 60 -17.81 -11.91 -1.58
C GLN A 60 -16.43 -12.41 -1.14
N GLN A 61 -15.43 -11.55 -1.33
CA GLN A 61 -14.05 -11.90 -1.02
C GLN A 61 -13.86 -11.93 0.50
N GLU A 62 -13.83 -13.12 1.08
CA GLU A 62 -13.38 -13.31 2.45
C GLU A 62 -11.85 -13.29 2.46
N ILE A 63 -11.26 -12.25 3.03
CA ILE A 63 -9.82 -12.24 3.28
C ILE A 63 -9.63 -12.59 4.76
N PRO A 64 -9.38 -13.86 5.11
CA PRO A 64 -9.01 -14.21 6.47
C PRO A 64 -7.66 -13.57 6.75
N ARG A 65 -7.66 -12.51 7.57
CA ARG A 65 -6.43 -11.86 7.97
C ARG A 65 -6.28 -12.01 9.47
N SER A 66 -5.13 -12.48 9.94
CA SER A 66 -4.77 -12.30 11.34
C SER A 66 -4.26 -10.87 11.55
N LEU A 67 -4.43 -10.35 12.78
CA LEU A 67 -4.07 -8.96 13.12
C LEU A 67 -2.58 -8.67 12.86
N ILE A 68 -1.71 -9.63 13.13
CA ILE A 68 -0.25 -9.41 13.06
C ILE A 68 0.23 -9.21 11.61
N PRO A 69 -0.05 -10.11 10.65
CA PRO A 69 0.24 -9.87 9.24
C PRO A 69 -0.34 -8.57 8.68
N VAL A 70 -1.53 -8.16 9.14
CA VAL A 70 -2.14 -6.87 8.75
C VAL A 70 -1.28 -5.69 9.21
N MET A 71 -0.81 -5.74 10.46
CA MET A 71 0.03 -4.68 11.03
C MET A 71 1.41 -4.61 10.36
N THR A 72 2.02 -5.76 10.10
CA THR A 72 3.37 -5.87 9.54
C THR A 72 3.40 -5.67 8.02
N ALA A 73 2.29 -5.90 7.31
CA ALA A 73 2.21 -5.74 5.85
C ALA A 73 2.66 -4.35 5.38
N GLY A 74 2.24 -3.27 6.06
CA GLY A 74 2.66 -1.92 5.69
C GLY A 74 4.18 -1.69 5.80
N LEU A 75 4.85 -2.34 6.76
CA LEU A 75 6.32 -2.30 6.86
C LEU A 75 6.96 -3.15 5.77
N PHE A 76 6.46 -4.37 5.57
CA PHE A 76 6.98 -5.34 4.62
C PHE A 76 6.86 -4.81 3.18
N GLU A 77 5.65 -4.46 2.76
CA GLU A 77 5.33 -4.14 1.37
C GLU A 77 5.93 -2.80 0.94
N GLU A 78 5.85 -1.78 1.79
CA GLU A 78 6.45 -0.46 1.50
C GLU A 78 7.97 -0.55 1.41
N SER A 79 8.60 -1.36 2.27
CA SER A 79 10.05 -1.59 2.20
C SER A 79 10.43 -2.34 0.93
N LEU A 80 9.76 -3.46 0.65
CA LEU A 80 10.09 -4.36 -0.46
C LEU A 80 9.84 -3.75 -1.84
N PHE A 81 8.67 -3.15 -2.03
CA PHE A 81 8.23 -2.70 -3.35
C PHE A 81 8.51 -1.23 -3.63
N PHE A 82 8.80 -0.41 -2.62
CA PHE A 82 9.03 1.02 -2.83
C PHE A 82 10.36 1.50 -2.25
N GLY A 83 10.62 1.26 -0.96
CA GLY A 83 11.80 1.75 -0.25
C GLY A 83 13.12 1.22 -0.80
N ILE A 84 13.30 -0.11 -0.81
CA ILE A 84 14.51 -0.77 -1.32
C ILE A 84 14.75 -0.44 -2.80
N PRO A 85 13.76 -0.60 -3.71
CA PRO A 85 13.94 -0.21 -5.12
C PRO A 85 14.33 1.27 -5.29
N PHE A 86 13.72 2.17 -4.51
CA PHE A 86 14.05 3.58 -4.58
C PHE A 86 15.49 3.88 -4.17
N TYR A 87 15.96 3.33 -3.05
CA TYR A 87 17.31 3.62 -2.57
C TYR A 87 18.42 2.87 -3.34
N LEU A 88 18.14 1.68 -3.87
CA LEU A 88 19.09 0.96 -4.72
C LEU A 88 19.28 1.67 -6.07
N PHE A 89 18.19 1.98 -6.76
CA PHE A 89 18.27 2.40 -8.16
C PHE A 89 18.10 3.92 -8.36
N TYR A 90 17.45 4.63 -7.44
CA TYR A 90 17.13 6.06 -7.57
C TYR A 90 16.42 6.40 -8.90
N ASN A 91 15.59 5.47 -9.36
CA ASN A 91 14.88 5.58 -10.62
C ASN A 91 13.39 5.36 -10.37
N ASN A 92 12.60 6.41 -10.56
CA ASN A 92 11.15 6.38 -10.33
C ASN A 92 10.44 5.34 -11.20
N ILE A 93 10.97 5.01 -12.38
CA ILE A 93 10.39 3.99 -13.26
C ILE A 93 10.58 2.60 -12.67
N ILE A 94 11.73 2.32 -12.04
CA ILE A 94 11.94 1.03 -11.37
C ILE A 94 11.00 0.88 -10.17
N VAL A 95 10.82 1.95 -9.38
CA VAL A 95 9.87 1.96 -8.26
C VAL A 95 8.42 1.80 -8.75
N LEU A 96 8.07 2.40 -9.89
CA LEU A 96 6.76 2.21 -10.52
C LEU A 96 6.57 0.75 -10.94
N SER A 97 7.57 0.13 -11.57
CA SER A 97 7.50 -1.28 -11.98
C SER A 97 7.29 -2.22 -10.80
N THR A 98 8.04 -2.02 -9.70
CA THR A 98 7.84 -2.82 -8.48
C THR A 98 6.50 -2.54 -7.81
N GLY A 99 5.99 -1.30 -7.86
CA GLY A 99 4.64 -0.95 -7.43
C GLY A 99 3.53 -1.59 -8.28
N ILE A 100 3.73 -1.75 -9.59
CA ILE A 100 2.80 -2.47 -10.48
C ILE A 100 2.80 -3.96 -10.14
N ILE A 101 3.96 -4.56 -9.87
CA ILE A 101 4.07 -5.95 -9.41
C ILE A 101 3.31 -6.11 -8.08
N TRP A 102 3.56 -5.22 -7.12
CA TRP A 102 2.85 -5.18 -5.84
C TRP A 102 1.33 -5.16 -5.99
N SER A 103 0.82 -4.25 -6.83
CA SER A 103 -0.62 -4.17 -7.09
C SER A 103 -1.13 -5.43 -7.78
N THR A 104 -0.41 -5.96 -8.77
CA THR A 104 -0.83 -7.20 -9.47
C THR A 104 -0.89 -8.40 -8.53
N LEU A 105 0.02 -8.51 -7.56
CA LEU A 105 -0.03 -9.56 -6.54
C LEU A 105 -1.31 -9.50 -5.70
N HIS A 106 -1.92 -8.32 -5.53
CA HIS A 106 -3.19 -8.18 -4.81
C HIS A 106 -4.37 -8.81 -5.54
N LEU A 107 -4.26 -9.10 -6.84
CA LEU A 107 -5.24 -9.89 -7.58
C LEU A 107 -5.38 -11.30 -7.00
N PHE A 108 -4.29 -11.85 -6.46
CA PHE A 108 -4.24 -13.19 -5.88
C PHE A 108 -4.48 -13.20 -4.37
N ASN A 109 -5.03 -12.12 -3.82
CA ASN A 109 -5.40 -12.04 -2.40
C ASN A 109 -6.73 -12.78 -2.15
N THR A 110 -6.67 -14.10 -2.32
CA THR A 110 -7.79 -15.04 -2.27
C THR A 110 -7.24 -16.44 -2.03
N ASN A 111 -8.05 -17.33 -1.46
CA ASN A 111 -7.68 -18.73 -1.24
C ASN A 111 -7.88 -19.60 -2.50
N ASN A 112 -8.46 -19.05 -3.57
CA ASN A 112 -8.73 -19.76 -4.81
C ASN A 112 -8.25 -18.93 -6.03
N LEU A 113 -7.39 -19.53 -6.86
CA LEU A 113 -6.80 -18.89 -8.04
C LEU A 113 -7.68 -18.97 -9.30
N ASP A 114 -8.89 -19.51 -9.18
CA ASP A 114 -9.90 -19.46 -10.24
C ASP A 114 -10.27 -18.00 -10.55
N ILE A 115 -10.49 -17.69 -11.84
CA ILE A 115 -10.83 -16.37 -12.34
C ILE A 115 -12.06 -15.76 -11.63
N MET A 116 -12.98 -16.60 -11.16
CA MET A 116 -14.16 -16.20 -10.41
C MET A 116 -13.85 -15.69 -9.01
N TYR A 117 -12.69 -16.03 -8.46
CA TYR A 117 -12.30 -15.76 -7.07
C TYR A 117 -11.18 -14.74 -6.94
N LEU A 118 -10.62 -14.23 -8.05
CA LEU A 118 -9.58 -13.21 -8.01
C LEU A 118 -10.07 -11.91 -7.38
N SER A 119 -9.21 -11.24 -6.62
CA SER A 119 -9.53 -10.05 -5.85
C SER A 119 -9.48 -8.77 -6.71
N TYR A 120 -10.35 -8.69 -7.73
CA TYR A 120 -10.34 -7.58 -8.71
C TYR A 120 -10.49 -6.20 -8.06
N GLY A 121 -11.36 -6.09 -7.05
CA GLY A 121 -11.55 -4.84 -6.32
C GLY A 121 -10.28 -4.40 -5.59
N ASN A 122 -9.57 -5.33 -4.95
CA ASN A 122 -8.34 -5.04 -4.22
C ASN A 122 -7.18 -4.71 -5.17
N TRP A 123 -7.09 -5.41 -6.30
CA TRP A 123 -6.16 -5.09 -7.37
C TRP A 123 -6.35 -3.66 -7.90
N ILE A 124 -7.57 -3.27 -8.28
CA ILE A 124 -7.83 -1.91 -8.77
C ILE A 124 -7.56 -0.85 -7.69
N PHE A 125 -7.88 -1.15 -6.43
CA PHE A 125 -7.63 -0.26 -5.31
C PHE A 125 -6.13 0.04 -5.19
N THR A 126 -5.32 -1.02 -5.12
CA THR A 126 -3.86 -0.91 -5.03
C THR A 126 -3.24 -0.29 -6.27
N LEU A 127 -3.84 -0.49 -7.45
CA LEU A 127 -3.37 0.12 -8.69
C LEU A 127 -3.40 1.66 -8.62
N VAL A 128 -4.39 2.21 -7.92
CA VAL A 128 -4.54 3.65 -7.71
C VAL A 128 -3.66 4.12 -6.55
N THR A 129 -3.66 3.39 -5.43
CA THR A 129 -2.93 3.82 -4.22
C THR A 129 -1.42 3.63 -4.32
N LEU A 130 -0.90 2.80 -5.25
CA LEU A 130 0.54 2.71 -5.50
C LEU A 130 1.16 4.07 -5.81
N PHE A 131 0.42 4.97 -6.46
CA PHE A 131 0.92 6.31 -6.79
C PHE A 131 1.13 7.15 -5.53
N PHE A 132 0.32 6.95 -4.48
CA PHE A 132 0.56 7.59 -3.21
C PHE A 132 1.89 7.10 -2.61
N SER A 133 2.11 5.79 -2.55
CA SER A 133 3.34 5.22 -1.98
C SER A 133 4.56 5.64 -2.78
N LEU A 134 4.54 5.45 -4.10
CA LEU A 134 5.57 5.90 -5.04
C LEU A 134 5.96 7.36 -4.77
N ARG A 135 4.99 8.26 -4.79
CA ARG A 135 5.23 9.71 -4.66
C ARG A 135 5.75 10.09 -3.28
N THR A 136 5.26 9.42 -2.24
CA THR A 136 5.69 9.65 -0.86
C THR A 136 7.16 9.24 -0.68
N TRP A 137 7.56 8.10 -1.24
CA TRP A 137 8.95 7.62 -1.23
C TRP A 137 9.89 8.54 -2.01
N ILE A 138 9.58 8.87 -3.26
CA ILE A 138 10.44 9.75 -4.08
C ILE A 138 10.55 11.17 -3.51
N SER A 139 9.57 11.60 -2.72
CA SER A 139 9.57 12.89 -2.00
C SER A 139 10.35 12.84 -0.68
N GLY A 140 10.97 11.70 -0.34
CA GLY A 140 11.77 11.52 0.87
C GLY A 140 10.95 11.35 2.16
N LYS A 141 9.69 10.94 2.04
CA LYS A 141 8.75 10.79 3.17
C LYS A 141 8.24 9.36 3.32
N GLY A 142 9.01 8.35 2.89
CA GLY A 142 8.61 6.93 2.90
C GLY A 142 8.07 6.40 4.24
N TRP A 143 8.56 6.91 5.38
CA TRP A 143 8.01 6.59 6.70
C TRP A 143 6.50 6.90 6.81
N PHE A 144 6.03 7.97 6.16
CA PHE A 144 4.63 8.35 6.14
C PHE A 144 3.81 7.33 5.34
N SER A 145 4.39 6.80 4.25
CA SER A 145 3.80 5.74 3.44
C SER A 145 3.57 4.48 4.29
N ILE A 146 4.63 4.02 4.99
CA ILE A 146 4.57 2.87 5.91
C ILE A 146 3.45 3.04 6.93
N ILE A 147 3.42 4.16 7.67
CA ILE A 147 2.40 4.40 8.69
C ILE A 147 1.01 4.42 8.08
N SER A 148 0.81 5.14 6.97
CA SER A 148 -0.51 5.26 6.35
C SER A 148 -1.03 3.93 5.81
N HIS A 149 -0.16 3.10 5.23
CA HIS A 149 -0.50 1.78 4.72
C HIS A 149 -0.87 0.84 5.88
N THR A 150 -0.05 0.79 6.94
CA THR A 150 -0.39 0.01 8.15
C THR A 150 -1.73 0.44 8.76
N LEU A 151 -1.97 1.76 8.88
CA LEU A 151 -3.24 2.28 9.41
C LEU A 151 -4.43 1.94 8.53
N TRP A 152 -4.27 1.97 7.20
CA TRP A 152 -5.32 1.57 6.28
C TRP A 152 -5.65 0.08 6.41
N ASN A 153 -4.63 -0.78 6.43
CA ASN A 153 -4.82 -2.22 6.61
C ASN A 153 -5.53 -2.53 7.93
N LEU A 154 -5.15 -1.85 9.02
CA LEU A 154 -5.83 -1.94 10.30
C LEU A 154 -7.29 -1.48 10.23
N ALA A 155 -7.55 -0.34 9.59
CA ALA A 155 -8.92 0.18 9.45
C ALA A 155 -9.81 -0.83 8.70
N PHE A 156 -9.34 -1.39 7.58
CA PHE A 156 -10.08 -2.41 6.84
C PHE A 156 -10.25 -3.71 7.61
N PHE A 157 -9.24 -4.12 8.36
CA PHE A 157 -9.34 -5.29 9.24
C PHE A 157 -10.45 -5.10 10.29
N PHE A 158 -10.43 -3.98 11.02
CA PHE A 158 -11.46 -3.72 12.04
C PHE A 158 -12.86 -3.53 11.45
N LEU A 159 -12.99 -2.84 10.31
CA LEU A 159 -14.27 -2.71 9.62
C LEU A 159 -14.79 -4.06 9.13
N GLY A 160 -13.93 -4.90 8.56
CA GLY A 160 -14.27 -6.27 8.17
C GLY A 160 -14.71 -7.14 9.35
N CYS A 161 -14.09 -6.95 10.52
CA CYS A 161 -14.49 -7.60 11.75
C CYS A 161 -15.86 -7.18 12.26
N GLN A 162 -16.20 -5.90 12.13
CA GLN A 162 -17.51 -5.39 12.56
C GLN A 162 -18.64 -5.82 11.62
N ILE A 163 -18.39 -5.88 10.32
CA ILE A 163 -19.44 -6.21 9.34
C ILE A 163 -19.75 -7.72 9.37
N ASN A 164 -18.75 -8.57 9.64
CA ASN A 164 -18.89 -10.02 9.58
C ASN A 164 -18.97 -10.68 10.96
N HIS A 165 -19.58 -10.01 11.95
CA HIS A 165 -19.73 -10.51 13.31
C HIS A 165 -20.37 -11.92 13.42
N GLU A 166 -21.08 -12.38 12.37
CA GLU A 166 -21.77 -13.67 12.37
C GLU A 166 -20.90 -14.86 11.91
N THR A 167 -19.79 -14.66 11.18
CA THR A 167 -19.00 -15.79 10.63
C THR A 167 -17.83 -16.25 11.49
N ASN A 168 -17.50 -15.57 12.60
CA ASN A 168 -16.44 -15.91 13.58
C ASN A 168 -15.03 -16.23 13.00
N SER A 169 -14.83 -16.23 11.69
CA SER A 169 -13.65 -16.78 11.00
C SER A 169 -12.66 -15.70 10.54
N ILE A 170 -13.11 -14.46 10.40
CA ILE A 170 -12.33 -13.37 9.79
C ILE A 170 -11.41 -12.68 10.80
N CYS A 171 -11.74 -12.76 12.10
CA CYS A 171 -11.02 -12.06 13.18
C CYS A 171 -10.41 -13.06 14.14
N ASN A 172 -9.50 -13.87 13.60
CA ASN A 172 -8.82 -14.89 14.38
C ASN A 172 -7.67 -14.23 15.18
N TYR A 173 -7.98 -13.74 16.38
CA TYR A 173 -6.98 -13.34 17.37
C TYR A 173 -7.07 -14.30 18.55
N THR A 174 -6.24 -15.35 18.52
CA THR A 174 -6.24 -16.39 19.55
C THR A 174 -5.46 -15.99 20.81
N GLY A 175 -4.92 -14.77 20.87
CA GLY A 175 -4.04 -14.30 21.96
C GLY A 175 -2.67 -15.01 22.02
N THR A 176 -2.46 -16.03 21.19
CA THR A 176 -1.22 -16.79 21.03
C THR A 176 -0.59 -16.48 19.67
N LEU A 177 0.72 -16.22 19.66
CA LEU A 177 1.47 -16.01 18.43
C LEU A 177 1.60 -17.34 17.67
N GLN A 178 1.22 -17.35 16.39
CA GLN A 178 1.48 -18.47 15.49
C GLN A 178 2.86 -18.32 14.82
N ASP A 179 3.42 -19.41 14.30
CA ASP A 179 4.70 -19.37 13.56
C ASP A 179 4.65 -18.42 12.35
N SER A 180 3.49 -18.33 11.69
CA SER A 180 3.22 -17.37 10.60
C SER A 180 3.29 -15.92 11.06
N ASP A 181 2.83 -15.62 12.27
CA ASP A 181 2.89 -14.28 12.86
C ASP A 181 4.35 -13.89 13.16
N ILE A 182 5.12 -14.82 13.73
CA ILE A 182 6.55 -14.62 14.01
C ILE A 182 7.30 -14.39 12.70
N SER A 183 7.06 -15.22 11.69
CA SER A 183 7.67 -15.08 10.36
C SER A 183 7.36 -13.70 9.76
N SER A 184 6.10 -13.27 9.83
CA SER A 184 5.67 -11.96 9.32
C SER A 184 6.38 -10.79 10.02
N ILE A 185 6.46 -10.83 11.36
CA ILE A 185 7.17 -9.80 12.15
C ILE A 185 8.65 -9.77 11.78
N VAL A 186 9.31 -10.93 11.76
CA VAL A 186 10.75 -11.03 11.46
C VAL A 186 11.05 -10.52 10.06
N SER A 187 10.29 -10.94 9.05
CA SER A 187 10.47 -10.48 7.66
C SER A 187 10.26 -8.96 7.53
N ALA A 188 9.23 -8.41 8.17
CA ALA A 188 8.98 -6.97 8.15
C ALA A 188 10.11 -6.17 8.80
N ILE A 189 10.64 -6.63 9.94
CA ILE A 189 11.78 -5.99 10.61
C ILE A 189 13.03 -6.05 9.74
N ILE A 190 13.36 -7.22 9.18
CA ILE A 190 14.53 -7.39 8.32
C ILE A 190 14.46 -6.44 7.12
N LEU A 191 13.32 -6.37 6.43
CA LEU A 191 13.16 -5.50 5.27
C LEU A 191 13.23 -4.02 5.65
N LEU A 192 12.67 -3.63 6.80
CA LEU A 192 12.77 -2.26 7.29
C LEU A 192 14.23 -1.89 7.60
N LEU A 193 14.96 -2.75 8.31
CA LEU A 193 16.36 -2.56 8.64
C LEU A 193 17.22 -2.48 7.37
N LEU A 194 16.97 -3.35 6.39
CA LEU A 194 17.64 -3.34 5.10
C LEU A 194 17.37 -2.02 4.35
N THR A 195 16.11 -1.55 4.35
CA THR A 195 15.74 -0.26 3.75
C THR A 195 16.50 0.89 4.40
N ILE A 196 16.57 0.92 5.73
CA ILE A 196 17.30 1.94 6.49
C ILE A 196 18.80 1.87 6.20
N LEU A 197 19.38 0.68 6.15
CA LEU A 197 20.80 0.47 5.86
C LEU A 197 21.17 1.00 4.46
N ILE A 198 20.40 0.62 3.43
CA ILE A 198 20.63 1.08 2.05
C ILE A 198 20.49 2.61 1.96
N MET A 199 19.47 3.17 2.63
CA MET A 199 19.29 4.63 2.73
C MET A 199 20.53 5.30 3.33
N GLN A 200 21.06 4.77 4.44
CA GLN A 200 22.24 5.33 5.11
C GLN A 200 23.50 5.24 4.27
N ILE A 201 23.78 4.08 3.66
CA ILE A 201 24.91 3.87 2.76
C ILE A 201 24.87 4.91 1.64
N ARG A 202 23.69 5.10 1.04
CA ARG A 202 23.54 6.06 -0.05
C ARG A 202 23.72 7.50 0.40
N LYS A 203 23.17 7.89 1.56
CA LYS A 203 23.38 9.22 2.12
C LYS A 203 24.87 9.52 2.33
N LYS A 204 25.63 8.54 2.83
CA LYS A 204 27.09 8.67 2.99
C LYS A 204 27.80 8.85 1.65
N ASN A 205 27.45 8.07 0.63
CA ASN A 205 28.06 8.17 -0.71
C ASN A 205 27.78 9.52 -1.37
N LEU A 206 26.59 10.09 -1.21
CA LEU A 206 26.26 11.43 -1.74
C LEU A 206 27.04 12.56 -1.05
N LEU A 207 27.40 12.40 0.23
CA LEU A 207 28.20 13.37 0.97
C LEU A 207 29.69 13.32 0.61
N LYS A 208 30.19 12.19 0.09
CA LYS A 208 31.59 12.06 -0.36
C LYS A 208 31.86 12.68 -1.74
N ILE A 209 30.81 12.96 -2.52
CA ILE A 209 30.90 13.48 -3.88
C ILE A 209 30.75 15.02 -3.90
N LYS A 210 30.41 15.64 -2.76
CA LYS A 210 30.35 17.09 -2.58
C LYS A 210 31.58 17.60 -1.85
#